data_AF-A0AAE4A4M8-F1
#
_entry.id   AF-A0AAE4A4M8-F1
#
_cell.length_a   1.000
_cell.length_b   1.000
_cell.length_c   1.000
_cell.angle_alpha   90.00
_cell.angle_beta   90.00
_cell.angle_gamma   90.00
#
_symmetry.space_group_name_H-M   'P 1'
#
loop_
_entity.id
_entity.type
_entity.pdbx_description
1 polymer ?
#
loop_
_entity_poly.entity_id
_entity_poly.type
_entity_poly.pdbx_seq_one_letter_code
_entity_poly.pdbx_strand_id
1 'polypeptide(L)'
;MGAIDLYWLPLGAGGRFVRLNGRLFETVVAARERRRPQALFHSALRIEAAGATFVVEQTPAWGAHDSARGVVVEGPVGARWAGRWLLFRYEVRRWRDGTIPDLAEAVESPRRVSAEEDRAARLLELVEQLPTPTWGRDELHTGEMWNSNSVIAWLLARSGVDAERISPPAGGRAPGWRAGLVVAAR
;
A
#
# COMPACT_ATOMS: atom_id res chain seq x y z
N MET A 1 -24.04 -5.09 0.42
CA MET A 1 -23.41 -4.52 1.62
C MET A 1 -21.99 -4.19 1.24
N GLY A 2 -21.61 -2.93 1.44
CA GLY A 2 -20.28 -2.43 1.13
C GLY A 2 -19.38 -2.40 2.34
N ALA A 3 -18.09 -2.71 2.15
CA ALA A 3 -17.10 -2.55 3.19
C ALA A 3 -15.74 -2.20 2.60
N ILE A 4 -14.98 -1.39 3.34
CA ILE A 4 -13.55 -1.19 3.11
C ILE A 4 -12.84 -1.48 4.43
N ASP A 5 -12.07 -2.55 4.43
CA ASP A 5 -11.26 -3.02 5.55
C ASP A 5 -9.79 -2.81 5.25
N LEU A 6 -9.11 -2.05 6.12
CA LEU A 6 -7.69 -1.77 6.06
C LEU A 6 -6.93 -2.75 6.94
N TYR A 7 -5.84 -3.29 6.41
CA TYR A 7 -4.93 -4.17 7.13
C TYR A 7 -3.57 -3.51 7.27
N TRP A 8 -3.02 -3.56 8.48
CA TRP A 8 -1.66 -3.14 8.80
C TRP A 8 -0.76 -4.35 8.99
N LEU A 9 0.22 -4.47 8.12
CA LEU A 9 1.16 -5.58 8.08
C LEU A 9 2.56 -5.06 8.42
N PRO A 10 3.26 -5.66 9.41
CA PRO A 10 4.64 -5.31 9.69
C PRO A 10 5.50 -5.39 8.42
N LEU A 11 6.37 -4.41 8.20
CA LEU A 11 7.25 -4.41 7.03
C LEU A 11 8.20 -5.61 7.09
N GLY A 12 8.12 -6.47 6.07
CA GLY A 12 8.85 -7.74 6.03
C GLY A 12 8.18 -8.88 6.79
N ALA A 13 6.86 -8.80 7.01
CA ALA A 13 6.04 -10.00 7.16
C ALA A 13 6.36 -11.00 6.02
N GLY A 14 6.40 -12.29 6.35
CA GLY A 14 6.75 -13.35 5.40
C GLY A 14 8.22 -13.45 4.96
N GLY A 15 9.11 -12.48 5.29
CA GLY A 15 10.49 -12.48 4.77
C GLY A 15 11.55 -11.75 5.61
N ARG A 16 12.68 -12.43 5.88
CA ARG A 16 13.81 -11.87 6.66
C ARG A 16 14.51 -10.69 5.99
N PHE A 17 14.65 -10.72 4.66
CA PHE A 17 15.42 -9.70 3.93
C PHE A 17 14.75 -8.31 4.00
N VAL A 18 13.45 -8.23 3.72
CA VAL A 18 12.69 -6.98 3.79
C VAL A 18 12.66 -6.46 5.22
N ARG A 19 12.53 -7.35 6.21
CA ARG A 19 12.50 -7.01 7.63
C ARG A 19 13.81 -6.37 8.11
N LEU A 20 14.95 -6.94 7.71
CA LEU A 20 16.28 -6.41 8.05
C LEU A 20 16.57 -5.08 7.37
N ASN A 21 16.30 -4.97 6.06
CA ASN A 21 16.49 -3.73 5.32
C ASN A 21 15.57 -2.62 5.82
N GLY A 22 14.31 -2.95 6.14
CA GLY A 22 13.36 -2.01 6.73
C GLY A 22 13.84 -1.45 8.07
N ARG A 23 14.38 -2.30 8.95
CA ARG A 23 14.97 -1.86 10.23
C ARG A 23 16.19 -0.96 10.03
N LEU A 24 17.08 -1.30 9.10
CA LEU A 24 18.26 -0.49 8.80
C LEU A 24 17.85 0.89 8.25
N PHE A 25 16.95 0.90 7.25
CA PHE A 25 16.40 2.11 6.68
C PHE A 25 15.81 3.01 7.77
N GLU A 26 14.95 2.44 8.60
CA GLU A 26 14.30 3.18 9.69
C GLU A 26 15.29 3.71 10.71
N THR A 27 16.33 2.92 11.04
CA THR A 27 17.37 3.37 11.98
C THR A 27 18.11 4.59 11.44
N VAL A 28 18.47 4.58 10.15
CA VAL A 28 19.16 5.70 9.49
C VAL A 28 18.25 6.93 9.41
N VAL A 29 16.99 6.75 9.00
CA VAL A 29 16.02 7.86 8.89
C VAL A 29 15.73 8.43 10.28
N ALA A 30 15.48 7.60 11.28
CA ALA A 30 15.22 8.03 12.64
C ALA A 30 16.40 8.81 13.23
N ALA A 31 17.64 8.36 12.99
CA ALA A 31 18.83 9.07 13.42
C ALA A 31 18.94 10.46 12.75
N ARG A 32 18.69 10.56 11.44
CA ARG A 32 18.68 11.83 10.70
C ARG A 32 17.58 12.78 11.20
N GLU A 33 16.41 12.24 11.50
CA GLU A 33 15.25 12.97 12.04
C GLU A 33 15.33 13.19 13.57
N ARG A 34 16.42 12.77 14.21
CA ARG A 34 16.64 12.86 15.68
C ARG A 34 15.49 12.29 16.51
N ARG A 35 14.92 11.18 16.06
CA ARG A 35 13.84 10.45 16.74
C ARG A 35 14.24 9.02 17.05
N ARG A 36 13.44 8.32 17.85
CA ARG A 36 13.61 6.88 18.06
C ARG A 36 13.11 6.10 16.82
N PRO A 37 13.77 4.99 16.44
CA PRO A 37 13.25 4.07 15.42
C PRO A 37 11.87 3.54 15.82
N GLN A 38 10.98 3.40 14.85
CA GLN A 38 9.60 2.93 15.03
C GLN A 38 9.33 1.67 14.21
N ALA A 39 8.30 0.92 14.58
CA ALA A 39 7.87 -0.20 13.75
C ALA A 39 7.32 0.31 12.41
N LEU A 40 7.77 -0.27 11.30
CA LEU A 40 7.26 0.08 9.98
C LEU A 40 6.12 -0.85 9.59
N PHE A 41 5.05 -0.26 9.07
CA PHE A 41 3.89 -0.98 8.56
C PHE A 41 3.67 -0.67 7.09
N HIS A 42 3.19 -1.66 6.37
CA HIS A 42 2.59 -1.49 5.06
C HIS A 42 1.10 -1.84 5.12
N SER A 43 0.32 -1.22 4.25
CA SER A 43 -1.12 -1.41 4.20
C SER A 43 -1.58 -2.23 3.01
N ALA A 44 -2.64 -3.02 3.21
CA ALA A 44 -3.44 -3.66 2.17
C ALA A 44 -4.93 -3.42 2.44
N LEU A 45 -5.76 -3.56 1.41
CA LEU A 45 -7.21 -3.39 1.52
C LEU A 45 -7.94 -4.69 1.20
N ARG A 46 -9.00 -4.96 1.95
CA ARG A 46 -10.09 -5.85 1.56
C ARG A 46 -11.34 -5.01 1.34
N ILE A 47 -12.01 -5.23 0.23
CA ILE A 47 -13.20 -4.48 -0.18
C ILE A 47 -14.34 -5.46 -0.40
N GLU A 48 -15.48 -5.22 0.23
CA GLU A 48 -16.72 -5.92 -0.08
C GLU A 48 -17.58 -5.00 -0.94
N ALA A 49 -17.98 -5.45 -2.13
CA ALA A 49 -18.85 -4.71 -3.04
C ALA A 49 -19.56 -5.68 -3.99
N ALA A 50 -20.83 -5.40 -4.32
CA ALA A 50 -21.62 -6.18 -5.29
C ALA A 50 -21.62 -7.70 -5.00
N GLY A 51 -21.67 -8.09 -3.73
CA GLY A 51 -21.70 -9.49 -3.29
C GLY A 51 -20.38 -10.24 -3.44
N ALA A 52 -19.26 -9.53 -3.59
CA ALA A 52 -17.94 -10.11 -3.76
C ALA A 52 -16.91 -9.48 -2.83
N THR A 53 -15.86 -10.24 -2.51
CA THR A 53 -14.67 -9.69 -1.86
C THR A 53 -13.62 -9.39 -2.92
N PHE A 54 -12.95 -8.26 -2.79
CA PHE A 54 -11.76 -7.91 -3.54
C PHE A 54 -10.65 -7.59 -2.55
N VAL A 55 -9.41 -7.86 -2.94
CA VAL A 55 -8.24 -7.38 -2.20
C VAL A 55 -7.40 -6.50 -3.12
N VAL A 56 -6.91 -5.39 -2.57
CA VAL A 56 -6.02 -4.45 -3.26
C VAL A 56 -4.71 -4.38 -2.50
N GLU A 57 -3.64 -4.73 -3.19
CA GLU A 57 -2.28 -4.73 -2.66
C GLU A 57 -1.26 -4.36 -3.73
N GLN A 58 -0.08 -3.93 -3.28
CA GLN A 58 1.07 -3.69 -4.15
C GLN A 58 2.16 -4.73 -3.85
N THR A 59 2.67 -5.39 -4.89
CA THR A 59 3.63 -6.49 -4.77
C THR A 59 4.70 -6.39 -5.86
N PRO A 60 5.89 -7.00 -5.71
CA PRO A 60 6.83 -7.10 -6.81
C PRO A 60 6.22 -7.86 -8.00
N ALA A 61 6.59 -7.46 -9.22
CA ALA A 61 6.10 -8.13 -10.44
C ALA A 61 6.67 -9.56 -10.62
N TRP A 62 7.63 -9.95 -9.79
CA TRP A 62 8.28 -11.25 -9.77
C TRP A 62 7.99 -11.98 -8.44
N GLY A 63 7.87 -13.31 -8.45
CA GLY A 63 7.53 -14.10 -7.25
C GLY A 63 6.54 -15.23 -7.54
N ALA A 64 6.01 -15.90 -6.51
CA ALA A 64 5.03 -16.99 -6.70
C ALA A 64 3.74 -16.47 -7.35
N HIS A 65 3.21 -17.21 -8.32
CA HIS A 65 2.10 -16.80 -9.18
C HIS A 65 0.84 -17.58 -8.81
N ASP A 66 -0.21 -16.87 -8.42
CA ASP A 66 -1.55 -17.35 -8.71
C ASP A 66 -1.89 -16.94 -10.16
N SER A 67 -2.54 -17.82 -10.91
CA SER A 67 -2.95 -17.60 -12.30
C SER A 67 -3.94 -16.44 -12.47
N ALA A 68 -4.60 -16.01 -11.39
CA ALA A 68 -5.57 -14.92 -11.36
C ALA A 68 -5.02 -13.62 -10.71
N ARG A 69 -3.81 -13.19 -11.11
CA ARG A 69 -3.08 -12.06 -10.46
C ARG A 69 -3.87 -10.75 -10.34
N GLY A 70 -4.87 -10.52 -11.18
CA GLY A 70 -5.69 -9.30 -11.14
C GLY A 70 -4.85 -8.01 -11.23
N VAL A 71 -3.73 -8.02 -11.95
CA VAL A 71 -2.85 -6.84 -12.08
C VAL A 71 -3.63 -5.74 -12.80
N VAL A 72 -3.64 -4.55 -12.21
CA VAL A 72 -4.33 -3.38 -12.75
C VAL A 72 -3.33 -2.35 -13.27
N VAL A 73 -2.29 -2.08 -12.48
CA VAL A 73 -1.21 -1.15 -12.88
C VAL A 73 0.16 -1.73 -12.55
N GLU A 74 1.16 -1.38 -13.34
CA GLU A 74 2.57 -1.67 -13.09
C GLU A 74 3.41 -0.39 -13.15
N GLY A 75 4.55 -0.39 -12.45
CA GLY A 75 5.48 0.74 -12.47
C GLY A 75 6.91 0.34 -12.11
N PRO A 76 7.90 1.21 -12.40
CA PRO A 76 9.30 0.93 -12.12
C PRO A 76 9.63 1.05 -10.62
N VAL A 77 10.63 0.29 -10.17
CA VAL A 77 11.17 0.32 -8.80
C VAL A 77 12.57 0.92 -8.82
N GLY A 78 12.80 1.94 -7.98
CA GLY A 78 14.12 2.54 -7.74
C GLY A 78 14.63 3.42 -8.88
N ALA A 79 14.52 3.03 -10.14
CA ALA A 79 14.89 3.87 -11.28
C ALA A 79 13.99 3.61 -12.49
N ARG A 80 13.52 4.68 -13.14
CA ARG A 80 12.62 4.60 -14.30
C ARG A 80 13.15 3.69 -15.41
N TRP A 81 14.44 3.80 -15.75
CA TRP A 81 15.07 3.00 -16.80
C TRP A 81 15.22 1.52 -16.44
N ALA A 82 15.25 1.18 -15.15
CA ALA A 82 15.39 -0.20 -14.68
C ALA A 82 14.06 -0.98 -14.84
N GLY A 83 12.93 -0.28 -14.95
CA GLY A 83 11.61 -0.86 -15.21
C GLY A 83 11.52 -1.68 -16.50
N ARG A 84 12.53 -1.67 -17.38
CA ARG A 84 12.60 -2.64 -18.49
C ARG A 84 12.79 -4.09 -18.05
N TRP A 85 13.27 -4.32 -16.82
CA TRP A 85 13.46 -5.65 -16.26
C TRP A 85 12.42 -5.96 -15.20
N LEU A 86 11.85 -7.18 -15.24
CA LEU A 86 10.78 -7.61 -14.34
C LEU A 86 11.14 -7.46 -12.86
N LEU A 87 12.41 -7.67 -12.50
CA LEU A 87 12.90 -7.54 -11.13
C LEU A 87 12.70 -6.14 -10.53
N PHE A 88 12.68 -5.11 -11.38
CA PHE A 88 12.53 -3.71 -10.99
C PHE A 88 11.16 -3.15 -11.37
N ARG A 89 10.13 -4.00 -11.32
CA ARG A 89 8.73 -3.60 -11.47
C ARG A 89 7.94 -3.95 -10.22
N TYR A 90 7.01 -3.07 -9.87
CA TYR A 90 5.94 -3.36 -8.94
C TYR A 90 4.63 -3.49 -9.71
N GLU A 91 3.71 -4.25 -9.16
CA GLU A 91 2.33 -4.39 -9.61
C GLU A 91 1.40 -3.93 -8.50
N VAL A 92 0.30 -3.28 -8.85
CA VAL A 92 -0.87 -3.16 -7.97
C VAL A 92 -1.93 -4.09 -8.50
N ARG A 93 -2.45 -4.93 -7.62
CA ARG A 93 -3.42 -5.98 -7.94
C ARG A 93 -4.78 -5.63 -7.36
N ARG A 94 -5.83 -5.99 -8.10
CA ARG A 94 -7.25 -6.00 -7.70
C ARG A 94 -7.82 -7.36 -8.11
N TRP A 95 -7.71 -8.33 -7.22
CA TRP A 95 -8.25 -9.69 -7.42
C TRP A 95 -9.58 -9.88 -6.69
N ARG A 96 -10.53 -10.51 -7.37
CA ARG A 96 -11.76 -11.02 -6.76
C ARG A 96 -11.41 -12.28 -5.97
N ASP A 97 -11.95 -12.37 -4.75
CA ASP A 97 -11.78 -13.49 -3.81
C ASP A 97 -10.30 -13.81 -3.48
N GLY A 98 -9.43 -12.80 -3.61
CA GLY A 98 -8.00 -12.93 -3.30
C GLY A 98 -7.70 -12.94 -1.80
N THR A 99 -6.46 -13.33 -1.47
CA THR A 99 -5.99 -13.48 -0.08
C THR A 99 -4.79 -12.60 0.20
N ILE A 100 -4.75 -11.95 1.36
CA ILE A 100 -3.57 -11.21 1.79
C ILE A 100 -2.53 -12.23 2.29
N PRO A 101 -1.35 -12.39 1.64
CA PRO A 101 -0.42 -13.49 1.95
C PRO A 101 0.05 -13.53 3.40
N ASP A 102 0.22 -12.37 4.02
CA ASP A 102 0.75 -12.21 5.38
C ASP A 102 -0.32 -11.84 6.41
N LEU A 103 -1.59 -12.17 6.14
CA LEU A 103 -2.73 -11.80 6.99
C LEU A 103 -2.56 -12.22 8.46
N ALA A 104 -1.88 -13.34 8.71
CA ALA A 104 -1.61 -13.85 10.06
C ALA A 104 -0.65 -12.97 10.88
N GLU A 105 0.16 -12.14 10.23
CA GLU A 105 1.04 -11.16 10.88
C GLU A 105 0.37 -9.78 11.03
N ALA A 106 -0.89 -9.61 10.61
CA ALA A 106 -1.58 -8.34 10.68
C ALA A 106 -1.81 -7.90 12.13
N VAL A 107 -1.62 -6.59 12.38
CA VAL A 107 -1.71 -5.99 13.72
C VAL A 107 -2.86 -4.99 13.72
N GLU A 108 -3.68 -5.00 14.78
CA GLU A 108 -4.84 -4.09 14.93
C GLU A 108 -5.72 -4.06 13.66
N SER A 109 -5.95 -5.24 13.05
CA SER A 109 -6.60 -5.42 11.76
C SER A 109 -7.64 -6.55 11.78
N PRO A 110 -8.69 -6.51 10.93
CA PRO A 110 -9.05 -5.42 10.04
C PRO A 110 -9.50 -4.17 10.79
N ARG A 111 -9.14 -3.00 10.26
CA ARG A 111 -9.76 -1.73 10.63
C ARG A 111 -10.78 -1.38 9.56
N ARG A 112 -12.07 -1.45 9.90
CA ARG A 112 -13.16 -0.96 9.04
C ARG A 112 -13.03 0.55 8.88
N VAL A 113 -12.76 1.02 7.67
CA VAL A 113 -12.60 2.46 7.34
C VAL A 113 -13.81 3.02 6.60
N SER A 114 -14.67 2.17 6.05
CA SER A 114 -15.97 2.54 5.49
C SER A 114 -16.91 1.34 5.46
N ALA A 115 -18.21 1.55 5.67
CA ALA A 115 -19.28 0.58 5.47
C ALA A 115 -20.24 0.98 4.33
N GLU A 116 -19.85 1.98 3.53
CA GLU A 116 -20.63 2.52 2.42
C GLU A 116 -20.32 1.78 1.11
N GLU A 117 -21.34 1.25 0.45
CA GLU A 117 -21.22 0.54 -0.84
C GLU A 117 -20.70 1.44 -1.95
N ASP A 118 -21.18 2.69 -2.03
CA ASP A 118 -20.74 3.64 -3.06
C ASP A 118 -19.23 3.93 -2.97
N ARG A 119 -18.69 4.04 -1.75
CA ARG A 119 -17.24 4.23 -1.53
C ARG A 119 -16.45 3.00 -1.92
N ALA A 120 -16.95 1.81 -1.58
CA ALA A 120 -16.31 0.54 -1.92
C ALA A 120 -16.24 0.34 -3.43
N ALA A 121 -17.35 0.56 -4.14
CA ALA A 121 -17.40 0.50 -5.61
C ALA A 121 -16.46 1.52 -6.25
N ARG A 122 -16.51 2.78 -5.81
CA ARG A 122 -15.64 3.85 -6.30
C ARG A 122 -14.15 3.54 -6.11
N LEU A 123 -13.78 2.95 -4.97
CA LEU A 123 -12.40 2.55 -4.71
C LEU A 123 -11.91 1.54 -5.76
N LEU A 124 -12.73 0.54 -6.10
CA LEU A 124 -12.38 -0.49 -7.08
C LEU A 124 -12.21 0.06 -8.50
N GLU A 125 -12.98 1.09 -8.87
CA GLU A 125 -12.85 1.81 -10.14
C GLU A 125 -11.58 2.67 -10.16
N LEU A 126 -11.22 3.29 -9.03
CA LEU A 126 -10.06 4.17 -8.92
C LEU A 126 -8.72 3.43 -9.01
N VAL A 127 -8.68 2.10 -8.81
CA VAL A 127 -7.43 1.32 -8.95
C VAL A 127 -6.81 1.48 -10.35
N GLU A 128 -7.64 1.60 -11.39
CA GLU A 128 -7.20 1.79 -12.77
C GLU A 128 -6.65 3.19 -13.05
N GLN A 129 -6.93 4.15 -12.17
CA GLN A 129 -6.52 5.55 -12.29
C GLN A 129 -5.29 5.88 -11.42
N LEU A 130 -4.67 4.87 -10.83
CA LEU A 130 -3.53 5.05 -9.95
C LEU A 130 -2.36 5.75 -10.65
N PRO A 131 -1.75 6.77 -10.01
CA PRO A 131 -0.45 7.27 -10.44
C PRO A 131 0.59 6.14 -10.42
N THR A 132 1.46 6.12 -11.43
CA THR A 132 2.54 5.12 -11.57
C THR A 132 3.96 5.73 -11.51
N PRO A 133 4.28 6.56 -10.49
CA PRO A 133 5.63 7.08 -10.33
C PRO A 133 6.61 5.96 -9.96
N THR A 134 7.90 6.24 -10.06
CA THR A 134 8.94 5.28 -9.65
C THR A 134 8.86 4.99 -8.15
N TRP A 135 8.63 3.72 -7.79
CA TRP A 135 8.57 3.29 -6.39
C TRP A 135 9.90 3.56 -5.69
N GLY A 136 9.83 4.03 -4.44
CA GLY A 136 10.99 4.38 -3.62
C GLY A 136 11.61 5.74 -3.97
N ARG A 137 10.96 6.55 -4.80
CA ARG A 137 11.38 7.92 -5.14
C ARG A 137 10.30 8.94 -4.78
N ASP A 138 10.73 10.15 -4.46
CA ASP A 138 9.85 11.32 -4.37
C ASP A 138 9.75 12.03 -5.73
N GLU A 139 9.32 11.27 -6.76
CA GLU A 139 9.17 11.79 -8.13
C GLU A 139 8.04 12.82 -8.24
N LEU A 140 7.07 12.75 -7.32
CA LEU A 140 5.91 13.64 -7.28
C LEU A 140 6.11 14.86 -6.37
N HIS A 141 7.30 15.06 -5.79
CA HIS A 141 7.64 16.21 -4.95
C HIS A 141 6.67 16.43 -3.79
N THR A 142 6.47 15.39 -3.00
CA THR A 142 5.59 15.34 -1.83
C THR A 142 6.34 15.40 -0.50
N GLY A 143 7.67 15.28 -0.54
CA GLY A 143 8.55 15.20 0.63
C GLY A 143 8.75 13.79 1.16
N GLU A 144 8.07 12.78 0.61
CA GLU A 144 8.27 11.36 0.95
C GLU A 144 8.30 10.50 -0.32
N MET A 145 8.92 9.32 -0.23
CA MET A 145 8.91 8.38 -1.35
C MET A 145 7.51 7.82 -1.64
N TRP A 146 7.21 7.58 -2.90
CA TRP A 146 6.05 6.79 -3.30
C TRP A 146 6.24 5.30 -2.99
N ASN A 147 5.28 4.68 -2.32
CA ASN A 147 5.28 3.25 -2.04
C ASN A 147 3.86 2.67 -1.90
N SER A 148 3.74 1.44 -1.36
CA SER A 148 2.46 0.76 -1.18
C SER A 148 1.48 1.53 -0.27
N ASN A 149 1.98 2.17 0.79
CA ASN A 149 1.14 3.03 1.64
C ASN A 149 0.64 4.25 0.89
N SER A 150 1.42 4.80 -0.05
CA SER A 150 0.99 5.90 -0.91
C SER A 150 -0.19 5.49 -1.80
N VAL A 151 -0.11 4.29 -2.39
CA VAL A 151 -1.20 3.71 -3.20
C VAL A 151 -2.48 3.59 -2.38
N ILE A 152 -2.42 2.98 -1.19
CA ILE A 152 -3.61 2.78 -0.35
C ILE A 152 -4.17 4.12 0.15
N ALA A 153 -3.32 5.03 0.63
CA ALA A 153 -3.76 6.35 1.09
C ALA A 153 -4.44 7.14 -0.04
N TRP A 154 -3.90 7.08 -1.26
CA TRP A 154 -4.48 7.73 -2.43
C TRP A 154 -5.86 7.15 -2.76
N LEU A 155 -6.01 5.82 -2.79
CA LEU A 155 -7.28 5.15 -3.07
C LEU A 155 -8.35 5.50 -2.03
N LEU A 156 -8.00 5.47 -0.74
CA LEU A 156 -8.91 5.84 0.33
C LEU A 156 -9.35 7.31 0.23
N ALA A 157 -8.40 8.23 0.06
CA ALA A 157 -8.72 9.66 -0.07
C ALA A 157 -9.60 9.94 -1.30
N ARG A 158 -9.26 9.38 -2.47
CA ARG A 158 -10.01 9.59 -3.72
C ARG A 158 -11.38 8.92 -3.74
N SER A 159 -11.55 7.84 -2.98
CA SER A 159 -12.86 7.21 -2.78
C SER A 159 -13.76 7.95 -1.79
N GLY A 160 -13.26 9.00 -1.13
CA GLY A 160 -14.01 9.81 -0.15
C GLY A 160 -13.92 9.29 1.28
N VAL A 161 -12.97 8.42 1.59
CA VAL A 161 -12.62 8.02 2.95
C VAL A 161 -11.65 9.05 3.54
N ASP A 162 -11.90 9.47 4.79
CA ASP A 162 -11.02 10.38 5.54
C ASP A 162 -9.74 9.67 5.99
N ALA A 163 -8.81 9.54 5.05
CA ALA A 163 -7.55 8.84 5.24
C ALA A 163 -6.52 9.64 6.08
N GLU A 164 -6.77 10.92 6.36
CA GLU A 164 -5.95 11.72 7.28
C GLU A 164 -6.13 11.28 8.74
N ARG A 165 -7.31 10.77 9.10
CA ARG A 165 -7.61 10.23 10.45
C ARG A 165 -7.17 8.79 10.65
N ILE A 166 -6.56 8.19 9.64
CA ILE A 166 -6.04 6.84 9.71
C ILE A 166 -4.58 6.91 10.15
N SER A 167 -4.23 6.08 11.12
CA SER A 167 -2.87 5.97 11.64
C SER A 167 -2.50 4.49 11.73
N PRO A 168 -1.22 4.15 11.52
CA PRO A 168 -0.72 2.80 11.76
C PRO A 168 -0.84 2.44 13.26
N PRO A 169 -0.67 1.15 13.61
CA PRO A 169 -0.67 0.68 14.99
C PRO A 169 0.25 1.48 15.91
N ALA A 170 -0.07 1.49 17.20
CA ALA A 170 0.60 2.35 18.17
C ALA A 170 2.13 2.20 18.16
N GLY A 171 2.85 3.32 18.14
CA GLY A 171 4.32 3.33 18.06
C GLY A 171 4.89 3.01 16.67
N GLY A 172 4.02 2.81 15.66
CA GLY A 172 4.39 2.54 14.28
C GLY A 172 4.44 3.77 13.36
N ARG A 173 4.98 3.56 12.16
CA ARG A 173 4.91 4.49 11.02
C ARG A 173 4.50 3.74 9.76
N ALA A 174 3.83 4.45 8.86
CA ALA A 174 3.52 4.02 7.50
C ALA A 174 4.13 5.05 6.51
N PRO A 175 5.45 4.99 6.25
CA PRO A 175 6.10 5.92 5.31
C PRO A 175 5.38 5.92 3.96
N GLY A 176 5.28 7.07 3.29
CA GLY A 176 4.60 7.20 2.01
C GLY A 176 3.09 7.43 2.11
N TRP A 177 2.46 7.23 3.28
CA TRP A 177 1.04 7.53 3.48
C TRP A 177 0.74 9.00 3.16
N ARG A 178 1.55 9.92 3.69
CA ARG A 178 1.42 11.37 3.44
C ARG A 178 1.58 11.70 1.95
N ALA A 179 2.51 11.05 1.25
CA ALA A 179 2.68 11.25 -0.19
C ALA A 179 1.39 10.89 -0.96
N GLY A 180 0.73 9.80 -0.60
CA GLY A 180 -0.55 9.40 -1.19
C GLY A 180 -1.65 10.43 -0.99
N LEU A 181 -1.77 10.97 0.24
CA LEU A 181 -2.74 12.02 0.57
C LEU A 181 -2.49 13.32 -0.21
N VAL A 182 -1.23 13.76 -0.27
CA VAL A 182 -0.84 14.98 -0.99
C VAL A 182 -1.17 14.85 -2.48
N VAL A 183 -0.90 13.70 -3.08
CA VAL A 183 -1.20 13.46 -4.50
C VAL A 183 -2.70 13.33 -4.75
N ALA A 184 -3.46 12.76 -3.81
CA ALA A 184 -4.92 12.66 -3.93
C ALA A 184 -5.61 14.02 -3.99
N ALA A 185 -5.06 15.03 -3.30
CA ALA A 185 -5.57 16.39 -3.24
C ALA A 185 -5.20 17.27 -4.46
N ARG A 186 -4.45 16.76 -5.43
CA ARG A 186 -4.09 17.46 -6.68
C ARG A 186 -5.14 17.30 -7.77
#